data_AF-A0A0E9MSV5-F1
#
_entry.id   AF-A0A0E9MSV5-F1
#
_cell.length_a   1.000
_cell.length_b   1.000
_cell.length_c   1.000
_cell.angle_alpha   90.00
_cell.angle_beta   90.00
_cell.angle_gamma   90.00
#
_symmetry.space_group_name_H-M   'P 1'
#
loop_
_entity.id
_entity.type
_entity.pdbx_description
1 polymer ?
#
loop_
_entity_poly.entity_id
_entity_poly.type
_entity_poly.pdbx_seq_one_letter_code
_entity_poly.pdbx_strand_id
1 'polypeptide(L)' 'MSRSRKKSPFTGFTTARSDQPWKAEAARAFRHAAAQALRLDPGGVALPVKRSARVNPWDAPKDGKQRIAEPGWKDLRK' A
#
# COMPACT_ATOMS: atom_id res chain seq x y z
N MET A 1 -3.41 -23.99 -7.76
CA MET A 1 -3.70 -23.74 -6.33
C MET A 1 -5.18 -23.97 -6.06
N SER A 2 -5.53 -24.81 -5.07
CA SER A 2 -6.93 -25.07 -4.72
C SER A 2 -7.59 -23.83 -4.11
N ARG A 3 -8.82 -23.50 -4.53
CA ARG A 3 -9.68 -22.47 -3.93
C ARG A 3 -10.36 -22.94 -2.64
N SER A 4 -10.08 -24.17 -2.19
CA SER A 4 -10.65 -24.72 -0.97
C SER A 4 -10.14 -23.97 0.25
N ARG A 5 -11.07 -23.38 1.01
CA ARG A 5 -10.77 -22.74 2.31
C ARG A 5 -10.25 -23.72 3.37
N LYS A 6 -10.45 -25.03 3.17
CA LYS A 6 -9.86 -26.08 4.03
C LYS A 6 -8.36 -26.24 3.82
N LYS A 7 -7.88 -26.09 2.58
CA LYS A 7 -6.46 -26.24 2.22
C LYS A 7 -5.70 -24.92 2.24
N SER A 8 -6.40 -23.83 1.91
CA SER A 8 -5.87 -22.47 1.85
C SER A 8 -6.80 -21.56 2.65
N PRO A 9 -6.72 -21.52 3.99
CA PRO A 9 -7.63 -20.77 4.85
C PRO A 9 -7.32 -19.27 4.84
N PHE A 10 -7.05 -18.69 3.67
CA PHE A 10 -6.82 -17.27 3.48
C PHE A 10 -8.07 -16.58 2.96
N THR A 11 -8.37 -15.41 3.49
CA THR A 11 -9.52 -14.58 3.09
C THR A 11 -9.15 -13.10 3.04
N GLY A 12 -10.06 -12.31 2.48
CA GLY A 12 -9.95 -10.86 2.40
C GLY A 12 -8.82 -10.38 1.49
N PHE A 13 -8.63 -9.07 1.50
CA PHE A 13 -7.54 -8.39 0.79
C PHE A 13 -6.79 -7.40 1.69
N THR A 14 -7.35 -7.05 2.86
CA THR A 14 -6.78 -6.13 3.85
C THR A 14 -7.56 -6.25 5.17
N THR A 15 -6.92 -6.08 6.33
CA THR A 15 -7.56 -5.84 7.64
C THR A 15 -7.98 -4.39 7.80
N ALA A 16 -7.26 -3.46 7.15
CA ALA A 16 -7.55 -2.05 7.27
C ALA A 16 -8.96 -1.71 6.78
N ARG A 17 -9.65 -0.88 7.57
CA ARG A 17 -10.99 -0.37 7.24
C ARG A 17 -11.02 0.38 5.90
N SER A 18 -9.97 1.14 5.58
CA SER A 18 -9.85 1.90 4.32
C SER A 18 -8.41 2.35 4.08
N ASP A 19 -8.03 2.53 2.81
CA ASP A 19 -6.77 3.17 2.40
C ASP A 19 -6.92 4.66 2.06
N GLN A 20 -8.15 5.19 2.17
CA GLN A 20 -8.50 6.54 1.73
C GLN A 20 -7.73 7.65 2.49
N PRO A 21 -7.58 7.60 3.83
CA PRO A 21 -6.82 8.63 4.55
C PRO A 21 -5.36 8.71 4.09
N TRP A 22 -4.69 7.56 4.03
CA TRP A 22 -3.31 7.46 3.55
C TRP A 22 -3.15 7.98 2.12
N LYS A 23 -4.08 7.63 1.21
CA LYS A 23 -4.06 8.13 -0.17
C LYS A 23 -4.21 9.65 -0.24
N ALA A 24 -5.04 10.24 0.62
CA ALA A 24 -5.25 11.68 0.66
C ALA A 24 -3.99 12.42 1.14
N GLU A 25 -3.34 11.92 2.19
CA GLU A 25 -2.07 12.45 2.70
C GLU A 25 -0.94 12.33 1.68
N ALA A 26 -0.79 11.15 1.08
CA ALA A 26 0.18 10.90 0.03
C ALA A 26 0.00 11.84 -1.17
N ALA A 27 -1.25 12.08 -1.58
CA ALA A 27 -1.56 13.00 -2.67
C ALA A 27 -1.27 14.46 -2.28
N ARG A 28 -1.52 14.86 -1.03
CA ARG A 28 -1.18 16.19 -0.51
C ARG A 28 0.32 16.42 -0.52
N ALA A 29 1.12 15.47 -0.01
CA ALA A 29 2.57 15.56 0.01
C ALA A 29 3.16 15.66 -1.40
N PHE A 30 2.65 14.85 -2.34
CA PHE A 30 3.06 14.90 -3.74
C PHE A 30 2.76 16.25 -4.39
N ARG A 31 1.55 16.78 -4.24
CA ARG A 31 1.18 18.10 -4.78
C ARG A 31 2.01 19.22 -4.16
N HIS A 32 2.26 19.17 -2.86
CA HIS A 32 3.11 20.15 -2.19
C HIS A 32 4.53 20.15 -2.77
N ALA A 33 5.13 18.97 -2.94
CA ALA A 33 6.45 18.86 -3.54
C ALA A 33 6.51 19.40 -4.98
N ALA A 34 5.50 19.11 -5.80
CA ALA A 34 5.41 19.64 -7.16
C ALA A 34 5.25 21.17 -7.18
N ALA A 35 4.41 21.72 -6.31
CA ALA A 35 4.22 23.17 -6.22
C ALA A 35 5.50 23.90 -5.78
N GLN A 36 6.25 23.32 -4.83
CA GLN A 36 7.54 23.88 -4.41
C GLN A 36 8.57 23.83 -5.54
N ALA A 37 8.65 22.71 -6.26
CA ALA A 37 9.50 22.56 -7.44
C ALA A 37 9.23 23.64 -8.51
N LEU A 38 7.96 23.86 -8.85
CA LEU A 38 7.56 24.87 -9.84
C LEU A 38 7.89 26.30 -9.42
N ARG A 39 7.87 26.60 -8.11
CA ARG A 39 8.22 27.93 -7.59
C ARG A 39 9.71 28.21 -7.63
N LEU A 40 10.53 27.20 -7.39
CA LEU A 40 11.98 27.35 -7.33
C LEU A 40 12.60 27.50 -8.71
N ASP A 41 12.09 26.79 -9.71
CA ASP A 41 12.54 26.87 -11.09
C ASP A 41 11.37 26.56 -12.05
N PRO A 42 10.67 27.60 -12.53
CA PRO A 42 9.52 27.45 -13.40
C PRO A 42 9.83 26.84 -14.78
N GLY A 43 11.10 26.81 -15.20
CA GLY A 43 11.51 26.46 -16.56
C GLY A 43 12.40 25.22 -16.69
N GLY A 44 13.03 24.76 -15.62
CA GLY A 44 14.06 23.70 -15.67
C GLY A 44 13.88 22.50 -14.74
N VAL A 45 12.90 22.50 -13.83
CA VAL A 45 12.78 21.42 -12.85
C VAL A 45 12.01 20.19 -13.35
N ALA A 46 12.65 19.02 -13.22
CA ALA A 46 12.01 17.73 -13.34
C ALA A 46 11.01 17.51 -12.19
N LEU A 47 9.71 17.51 -12.52
CA LEU A 47 8.66 17.23 -11.55
C LEU A 47 8.70 15.76 -11.11
N PRO A 48 8.31 15.46 -9.85
CA PRO A 48 8.16 14.07 -9.42
C PRO A 48 7.10 13.40 -10.29
N VAL A 49 7.50 12.44 -11.14
CA VAL A 49 6.60 11.76 -12.08
C VAL A 49 5.74 10.70 -11.39
N LYS A 50 6.26 10.12 -10.29
CA LYS A 50 5.59 9.05 -9.55
C LYS A 50 5.40 9.45 -8.10
N ARG A 51 4.24 9.09 -7.55
CA ARG A 51 3.92 9.28 -6.13
C ARG A 51 4.92 8.57 -5.21
N SER A 52 5.44 7.42 -5.65
CA SER A 52 6.46 6.64 -4.92
C SER A 52 7.78 7.38 -4.73
N ALA A 53 8.04 8.46 -5.47
CA ALA A 53 9.20 9.32 -5.24
C ALA A 53 9.08 10.16 -3.97
N ARG A 54 7.88 10.24 -3.36
CA ARG A 54 7.61 11.08 -2.17
C ARG A 54 7.00 10.32 -1.00
N VAL A 55 6.32 9.21 -1.25
CA VAL A 55 5.77 8.34 -0.21
C VAL A 55 6.16 6.90 -0.51
N ASN A 56 6.49 6.16 0.53
CA ASN A 56 6.75 4.74 0.39
C ASN A 56 5.41 3.98 0.23
N PRO A 57 5.17 3.28 -0.89
CA PRO A 57 3.93 2.55 -1.11
C PRO A 57 3.70 1.42 -0.09
N TRP A 58 4.77 0.93 0.54
CA TRP A 58 4.70 -0.13 1.54
C TRP A 58 4.20 0.34 2.91
N ASP A 59 4.12 1.66 3.14
CA ASP A 59 3.53 2.24 4.35
C ASP A 59 2.00 2.28 4.27
N ALA A 60 1.41 1.87 3.15
CA ALA A 60 -0.05 1.81 3.01
C ALA A 60 -0.63 0.83 4.04
N PRO A 61 -1.80 1.13 4.63
CA PRO A 61 -2.37 0.33 5.71
C PRO A 61 -2.86 -1.06 5.26
N LYS A 62 -2.79 -1.38 3.97
CA LYS A 62 -3.21 -2.67 3.43
C LYS A 62 -2.13 -3.72 3.71
N ASP A 63 -2.45 -4.62 4.62
CA ASP A 63 -1.62 -5.73 5.08
C ASP A 63 -1.86 -7.05 4.31
N GLY A 64 -2.85 -7.08 3.42
CA GLY A 64 -3.09 -8.21 2.51
C GLY A 64 -4.08 -9.24 3.03
N LYS A 65 -3.89 -10.49 2.59
CA LYS A 65 -4.79 -11.60 2.94
C LYS A 65 -4.54 -12.04 4.38
N GLN A 66 -5.63 -12.37 5.07
CA GLN A 66 -5.58 -12.87 6.44
C GLN A 66 -5.89 -14.36 6.48
N ARG A 67 -5.39 -15.05 7.50
CA ARG A 67 -5.84 -16.41 7.80
C ARG A 67 -7.14 -16.37 8.59
N ILE A 68 -8.07 -17.26 8.26
CA ILE A 68 -9.36 -17.41 8.94
C ILE A 68 -9.18 -18.07 10.32
N ALA A 69 -8.11 -18.86 10.49
CA ALA A 69 -7.78 -19.55 11.73
C ALA A 69 -6.28 -19.50 11.99
N GLU A 70 -5.89 -19.58 13.27
CA GLU A 70 -4.49 -19.74 13.61
C GLU A 70 -3.94 -21.07 13.07
N PRO A 71 -2.78 -21.06 12.42
CA PRO A 71 -2.19 -22.28 11.89
C PRO A 71 -1.76 -23.21 13.01
N GLY A 72 -2.22 -24.45 12.97
CA GLY A 72 -1.71 -25.49 13.83
C GLY A 72 -0.37 -26.02 13.33
N TRP A 73 0.31 -26.83 14.15
CA TRP A 73 1.55 -27.50 13.75
C TRP A 73 1.41 -28.31 12.45
N LYS A 74 0.21 -28.83 12.15
CA LYS A 74 -0.11 -29.61 10.94
C LYS A 74 -0.01 -28.76 9.67
N ASP A 75 -0.34 -27.48 9.76
CA ASP A 75 -0.39 -26.54 8.63
C ASP A 75 0.98 -25.92 8.32
N LEU A 76 1.97 -26.14 9.19
CA LEU A 76 3.34 -25.64 9.08
C LEU A 76 4.33 -26.70 8.57
N ARG A 77 3.87 -27.95 8.41
CA ARG A 77 4.70 -29.02 7.84
C ARG A 77 4.81 -28.84 6.33
N LYS A 78 6.04 -28.90 5.81
CA LYS A 78 6.34 -28.87 4.38
C LYS A 78 5.78 -30.09 3.67
#